data_AF-A0A960ECK3-F1
#
_entry.id   AF-A0A960ECK3-F1
#
_cell.length_a   1.000
_cell.length_b   1.000
_cell.length_c   1.000
_cell.angle_alpha   90.00
_cell.angle_beta   90.00
_cell.angle_gamma   90.00
#
_symmetry.space_group_name_H-M   'P 1'
#
loop_
_entity.id
_entity.type
_entity.pdbx_description
1 polymer ?
#
loop_
_entity_poly.entity_id
_entity_poly.type
_entity_poly.pdbx_seq_one_letter_code
_entity_poly.pdbx_strand_id
1 'polypeptide(L)'
;RGVTVGIGVVLGCGVTATALLTDPVWTLALLAVGYGIHEVAWIPTDARLQERASPRVRATVTSVRGFGSASVSIVFFAIVAAMSNGDDPTPGLLAAIGLLGLTGVLLIAWLPARETSSAPTSTSA
;
A
#
# COMPACT_ATOMS: atom_id res chain seq x y z
N ARG A 1 7.76 -8.52 8.37
CA ARG A 1 7.75 -7.73 7.11
C ARG A 1 6.39 -7.04 6.92
N GLY A 2 5.28 -7.73 7.25
CA GLY A 2 3.94 -7.13 7.28
C GLY A 2 3.84 -5.88 8.14
N VAL A 3 4.39 -5.93 9.36
CA VAL A 3 4.39 -4.78 10.28
C VAL A 3 4.99 -3.51 9.67
N THR A 4 6.20 -3.57 9.08
CA THR A 4 6.84 -2.39 8.46
C THR A 4 6.03 -1.82 7.28
N VAL A 5 5.53 -2.70 6.41
CA VAL A 5 4.72 -2.29 5.25
C VAL A 5 3.40 -1.69 5.70
N GLY A 6 2.71 -2.35 6.63
CA GLY A 6 1.44 -1.88 7.17
C GLY A 6 1.56 -0.58 7.94
N ILE A 7 2.62 -0.39 8.74
CA ILE A 7 2.93 0.91 9.37
C ILE A 7 3.15 1.98 8.31
N GLY A 8 3.93 1.69 7.27
CA GLY A 8 4.14 2.63 6.16
C GLY A 8 2.83 3.06 5.51
N VAL A 9 1.95 2.11 5.19
CA VAL A 9 0.63 2.40 4.61
C VAL A 9 -0.22 3.26 5.56
N VAL A 10 -0.30 2.91 6.84
CA VAL A 10 -1.07 3.69 7.83
C VAL A 10 -0.52 5.11 7.97
N LEU A 11 0.80 5.28 8.02
CA LEU A 11 1.45 6.60 8.09
C LEU A 11 1.18 7.43 6.84
N GLY A 12 1.33 6.83 5.65
CA GLY A 12 1.02 7.49 4.38
C GLY A 12 -0.43 7.96 4.33
N CYS A 13 -1.37 7.11 4.78
CA CYS A 13 -2.78 7.46 4.89
C CYS A 13 -3.01 8.64 5.84
N GLY A 14 -2.37 8.64 7.02
CA GLY A 14 -2.46 9.72 7.99
C GLY A 14 -1.95 11.06 7.44
N VAL A 15 -0.82 11.05 6.74
CA VAL A 15 -0.26 12.26 6.09
C VAL A 15 -1.23 12.79 5.03
N THR A 16 -1.73 11.93 4.14
CA THR A 16 -2.66 12.33 3.08
C THR A 16 -4.00 12.83 3.64
N ALA A 17 -4.55 12.17 4.66
CA ALA A 17 -5.77 12.61 5.32
C ALA A 17 -5.59 13.97 6.01
N THR A 18 -4.44 14.19 6.65
CA THR A 18 -4.12 15.49 7.28
C THR A 18 -4.08 16.61 6.24
N ALA A 19 -3.45 16.35 5.08
CA ALA A 19 -3.39 17.32 3.98
C ALA A 19 -4.79 17.68 3.46
N LEU A 20 -5.67 16.69 3.31
CA LEU A 20 -7.07 16.88 2.87
C LEU A 20 -7.96 17.60 3.90
N LEU A 21 -7.72 17.39 5.19
CA LEU A 21 -8.61 17.92 6.24
C LEU A 21 -8.21 19.30 6.76
N THR A 22 -6.96 19.72 6.52
CA THR A 22 -6.42 20.96 7.11
C THR A 22 -6.04 22.03 6.08
N ASP A 23 -6.14 21.72 4.78
CA ASP A 23 -5.81 22.59 3.65
C ASP A 23 -4.56 23.48 3.85
N PRO A 24 -3.40 22.91 4.25
CA PRO A 24 -2.23 23.72 4.49
C PRO A 24 -1.63 24.22 3.17
N VAL A 25 -0.83 25.29 3.22
CA VAL A 25 -0.11 25.81 2.04
C VAL A 25 0.78 24.76 1.35
N TRP A 26 1.15 23.70 2.07
CA TRP A 26 1.97 22.58 1.61
C TRP A 26 1.18 21.31 1.28
N THR A 27 -0.12 21.38 1.01
CA THR A 27 -0.96 20.21 0.66
C THR A 27 -0.33 19.33 -0.42
N LEU A 28 0.17 19.92 -1.51
CA LEU A 28 0.81 19.14 -2.59
C LEU A 28 2.09 18.41 -2.14
N ALA A 29 2.86 19.03 -1.25
CA ALA A 29 4.07 18.41 -0.71
C ALA A 29 3.72 17.24 0.22
N LEU A 30 2.72 17.40 1.09
CA LEU A 30 2.24 16.32 1.95
C LEU A 30 1.63 15.17 1.13
N LEU A 31 0.89 15.50 0.07
CA LEU A 31 0.35 14.49 -0.85
C LEU A 31 1.47 13.70 -1.54
N ALA A 32 2.53 14.38 -1.99
CA ALA A 32 3.71 13.74 -2.57
C ALA A 32 4.44 12.84 -1.58
N VAL A 33 4.56 13.26 -0.31
CA VAL A 33 5.14 12.44 0.77
C VAL A 33 4.28 11.21 1.05
N GLY A 34 2.98 11.40 1.22
CA GLY A 34 2.03 10.30 1.43
C GLY A 34 2.09 9.30 0.28
N TYR A 35 2.06 9.77 -0.97
CA TYR A 35 2.21 8.94 -2.16
C TYR A 35 3.55 8.20 -2.19
N GLY A 36 4.67 8.89 -1.93
CA GLY A 36 6.00 8.28 -1.90
C GLY A 36 6.11 7.14 -0.88
N ILE A 37 5.50 7.29 0.28
CA ILE A 37 5.45 6.23 1.30
C ILE A 37 4.71 5.00 0.78
N HIS A 38 3.58 5.16 0.08
CA HIS A 38 2.83 4.06 -0.51
C HIS A 38 3.62 3.36 -1.63
N GLU A 39 4.30 4.11 -2.50
CA GLU A 39 5.11 3.54 -3.57
C GLU A 39 6.30 2.73 -3.03
N VAL A 40 6.94 3.19 -1.94
CA VAL A 40 8.03 2.44 -1.29
C VAL A 40 7.55 1.10 -0.70
N ALA A 41 6.28 0.99 -0.31
CA ALA A 41 5.69 -0.29 0.10
C ALA A 41 5.42 -1.23 -1.09
N TRP A 42 5.07 -0.66 -2.25
CA TRP A 42 4.71 -1.40 -3.45
C TRP A 42 5.92 -2.00 -4.19
N ILE A 43 6.98 -1.20 -4.42
CA ILE A 43 8.14 -1.61 -5.22
C ILE A 43 8.77 -2.94 -4.74
N PRO A 44 9.09 -3.14 -3.45
CA PRO A 44 9.70 -4.39 -2.98
C PRO A 44 8.72 -5.56 -2.99
N THR A 45 7.42 -5.29 -2.93
CA THR A 45 6.37 -6.32 -2.97
C THR A 45 6.25 -6.86 -4.39
N ASP A 46 6.27 -5.99 -5.39
CA ASP A 46 6.28 -6.38 -6.80
C ASP A 46 7.54 -7.13 -7.21
N ALA A 47 8.72 -6.64 -6.82
CA ALA A 47 9.98 -7.31 -7.11
C ALA A 47 9.99 -8.78 -6.61
N ARG A 48 9.47 -9.02 -5.40
CA ARG A 48 9.38 -10.37 -4.81
C ARG A 48 8.36 -11.26 -5.50
N LEU A 49 7.24 -10.69 -5.96
CA LEU A 49 6.26 -11.43 -6.75
C LEU A 49 6.91 -11.97 -8.03
N GLN A 50 7.73 -11.14 -8.68
CA GLN A 50 8.46 -11.52 -9.89
C GLN A 50 9.60 -12.51 -9.62
N GLU A 51 10.33 -12.37 -8.51
CA GLU A 51 11.37 -13.34 -8.09
C GLU A 51 10.80 -14.75 -7.88
N ARG A 52 9.58 -14.85 -7.34
CA ARG A 52 8.90 -16.14 -7.12
C ARG A 52 8.30 -16.74 -8.40
N ALA A 53 8.12 -15.95 -9.45
CA ALA A 53 7.56 -16.41 -10.71
C ALA A 53 8.64 -17.06 -11.59
N SER A 54 8.42 -18.32 -11.96
CA SER A 54 9.29 -19.01 -12.91
C SER A 54 9.29 -18.30 -14.27
N PRO A 55 10.36 -18.39 -15.07
CA PRO A 55 10.45 -17.69 -16.35
C PRO A 55 9.26 -17.95 -17.28
N ARG A 56 8.72 -19.18 -17.26
CA ARG A 56 7.60 -19.62 -18.12
C ARG A 56 6.27 -18.92 -17.78
N VAL A 57 6.03 -18.55 -16.52
CA VAL A 57 4.75 -17.96 -16.07
C VAL A 57 4.84 -16.47 -15.75
N ARG A 58 6.04 -15.87 -15.82
CA ARG A 58 6.28 -14.48 -15.44
C ARG A 58 5.40 -13.49 -16.18
N ALA A 59 5.22 -13.67 -17.49
CA ALA A 59 4.33 -12.81 -18.29
C ALA A 59 2.87 -12.86 -17.80
N THR A 60 2.37 -14.05 -17.48
CA THR A 60 1.02 -14.25 -16.92
C THR A 60 0.90 -13.60 -15.54
N VAL A 61 1.87 -13.82 -14.65
CA VAL A 61 1.87 -13.24 -13.30
C VAL A 61 1.86 -11.71 -13.35
N THR A 62 2.70 -11.10 -14.20
CA THR A 62 2.71 -9.64 -14.39
C THR A 62 1.38 -9.14 -14.94
N SER A 63 0.78 -9.86 -15.89
CA SER A 63 -0.53 -9.50 -16.47
C SER A 63 -1.65 -9.57 -15.44
N VAL A 64 -1.72 -10.65 -14.65
CA VAL A 64 -2.73 -10.83 -13.58
C VAL A 64 -2.56 -9.78 -12.50
N ARG A 65 -1.31 -9.47 -12.10
CA ARG A 65 -1.02 -8.38 -11.16
C ARG A 65 -1.47 -7.03 -11.72
N GLY A 66 -1.13 -6.73 -12.98
CA GLY A 66 -1.53 -5.49 -13.64
C GLY A 66 -3.06 -5.35 -13.72
N PHE A 67 -3.74 -6.42 -14.12
CA PHE A 67 -5.21 -6.47 -14.15
C PHE A 67 -5.82 -6.29 -12.75
N GLY A 68 -5.29 -6.97 -11.74
CA GLY A 68 -5.72 -6.82 -10.34
C GLY A 68 -5.53 -5.38 -9.83
N SER A 69 -4.38 -4.77 -10.11
CA SER A 69 -4.11 -3.38 -9.76
C SER A 69 -5.09 -2.42 -10.45
N ALA A 70 -5.33 -2.61 -11.75
CA ALA A 70 -6.29 -1.79 -12.50
C ALA A 70 -7.72 -1.94 -11.94
N SER A 71 -8.13 -3.16 -11.60
CA SER A 71 -9.43 -3.44 -11.00
C SER A 71 -9.60 -2.74 -9.65
N VAL A 72 -8.57 -2.78 -8.79
CA VAL A 72 -8.56 -2.06 -7.52
C VAL A 72 -8.66 -0.55 -7.74
N SER A 73 -7.88 0.00 -8.67
CA SER A 73 -7.95 1.43 -9.02
C SER A 73 -9.34 1.84 -9.50
N ILE A 74 -9.99 1.03 -10.34
CA ILE A 74 -11.36 1.28 -10.80
C ILE A 74 -12.33 1.35 -9.62
N VAL A 75 -12.24 0.39 -8.68
CA VAL A 75 -13.09 0.38 -7.48
C VAL A 75 -12.84 1.63 -6.63
N PHE A 76 -11.58 2.03 -6.45
CA PHE A 76 -11.23 3.26 -5.72
C PHE A 76 -11.84 4.50 -6.37
N PHE A 77 -11.69 4.66 -7.68
CA PHE A 77 -12.29 5.78 -8.42
C PHE A 77 -13.82 5.74 -8.38
N ALA A 78 -14.44 4.56 -8.44
CA ALA A 78 -15.87 4.40 -8.33
C ALA A 78 -16.39 4.82 -6.95
N ILE A 79 -15.68 4.47 -5.87
CA ILE A 79 -16.01 4.93 -4.50
C ILE A 79 -15.91 6.44 -4.42
N VAL A 80 -14.83 7.03 -4.92
CA VAL A 80 -14.65 8.49 -4.93
C VAL A 80 -15.80 9.15 -5.67
N ALA A 81 -16.09 8.71 -6.91
CA ALA A 81 -17.16 9.26 -7.73
C ALA A 81 -18.56 9.12 -7.09
N ALA A 82 -18.86 7.97 -6.47
CA ALA A 82 -20.15 7.73 -5.84
C ALA A 82 -20.37 8.55 -4.57
N MET A 83 -19.30 9.00 -3.91
CA MET A 83 -19.34 9.76 -2.66
C MET A 83 -19.03 11.25 -2.84
N SER A 84 -18.57 11.68 -4.01
CA SER A 84 -18.37 13.10 -4.33
C SER A 84 -19.68 13.86 -4.18
N ASN A 85 -19.61 15.04 -3.58
CA ASN A 85 -20.75 15.94 -3.42
C ASN A 85 -20.57 17.16 -4.34
N GLY A 86 -21.17 17.10 -5.53
CA GLY A 86 -20.91 18.09 -6.57
C GLY A 86 -19.43 18.07 -6.99
N ASP A 87 -18.77 19.22 -6.87
CA ASP A 87 -17.35 19.38 -7.19
C ASP A 87 -16.41 19.04 -6.02
N ASP A 88 -16.94 18.66 -4.84
CA ASP A 88 -16.13 18.28 -3.69
C ASP A 88 -15.90 16.76 -3.63
N PRO A 89 -14.69 16.27 -3.98
CA PRO A 89 -14.35 14.85 -3.90
C PRO A 89 -13.92 14.40 -2.51
N THR A 90 -13.84 15.31 -1.53
CA THR A 90 -13.23 15.05 -0.20
C THR A 90 -13.86 13.85 0.52
N PRO A 91 -15.19 13.67 0.58
CA PRO A 91 -15.79 12.52 1.26
C PRO A 91 -15.35 11.18 0.65
N GLY A 92 -15.29 11.12 -0.67
CA GLY A 92 -14.85 9.94 -1.41
C GLY A 92 -13.36 9.64 -1.23
N LEU A 93 -12.52 10.68 -1.26
CA LEU A 93 -11.08 10.55 -1.00
C LEU A 93 -10.80 10.06 0.43
N LEU A 94 -11.53 10.55 1.43
CA LEU A 94 -11.40 10.08 2.80
C LEU A 94 -11.82 8.62 2.96
N ALA A 95 -12.89 8.19 2.30
CA ALA A 95 -13.31 6.79 2.30
C ALA A 95 -12.25 5.87 1.66
N ALA A 96 -11.70 6.27 0.53
CA ALA A 96 -10.58 5.60 -0.13
C ALA A 96 -9.35 5.48 0.80
N ILE A 97 -8.93 6.58 1.42
CA ILE A 97 -7.81 6.60 2.37
C ILE A 97 -8.11 5.70 3.59
N GLY A 98 -9.34 5.72 4.09
CA GLY A 98 -9.77 4.85 5.20
C GLY A 98 -9.66 3.35 4.86
N LEU A 99 -10.09 2.94 3.67
CA LEU A 99 -9.94 1.56 3.17
C LEU A 99 -8.47 1.14 3.04
N LEU A 100 -7.63 2.07 2.57
CA LEU A 100 -6.19 1.84 2.45
C LEU A 100 -5.52 1.71 3.84
N GLY A 101 -5.91 2.56 4.78
CA GLY A 101 -5.49 2.49 6.18
C GLY A 101 -5.91 1.17 6.84
N LEU A 102 -7.15 0.73 6.62
CA LEU A 102 -7.64 -0.58 7.09
C LEU A 102 -6.80 -1.73 6.52
N THR A 103 -6.45 -1.65 5.23
CA THR A 103 -5.54 -2.61 4.60
C THR A 103 -4.18 -2.62 5.31
N GLY A 104 -3.62 -1.45 5.62
CA GLY A 104 -2.40 -1.32 6.41
C GLY A 104 -2.49 -2.02 7.78
N VAL A 105 -3.59 -1.84 8.51
CA VAL A 105 -3.85 -2.51 9.79
C VAL A 105 -3.94 -4.04 9.61
N LEU A 106 -4.63 -4.51 8.57
CA LEU A 106 -4.73 -5.94 8.26
C LEU A 106 -3.35 -6.54 7.93
N LEU A 107 -2.50 -5.81 7.20
CA LEU A 107 -1.12 -6.24 6.93
C LEU A 107 -0.28 -6.36 8.21
N ILE A 108 -0.53 -5.53 9.23
CA ILE A 108 0.13 -5.66 10.53
C ILE A 108 -0.38 -6.89 11.27
N ALA A 109 -1.70 -7.08 11.31
CA ALA A 109 -2.34 -8.12 12.11
C ALA A 109 -2.19 -9.54 11.52
N TRP A 110 -2.10 -9.68 10.19
CA TRP A 110 -2.22 -10.99 9.53
C TRP A 110 -0.94 -11.49 8.86
N LEU A 111 0.08 -10.65 8.67
CA LEU A 111 1.33 -11.10 8.04
C LEU A 111 2.42 -11.39 9.09
N PRO A 112 2.99 -12.60 9.11
CA PRO A 112 3.96 -13.00 10.12
C PRO A 112 5.20 -12.08 10.17
N ALA A 113 5.69 -11.84 11.39
CA ALA A 113 7.02 -11.28 11.61
C ALA A 113 8.08 -12.27 11.09
N ARG A 114 9.26 -11.77 10.70
CA ARG A 114 10.33 -12.67 10.27
C ARG A 114 10.73 -13.56 11.45
N GLU A 115 10.82 -14.85 11.23
CA GLU A 115 11.69 -15.69 12.04
C GLU A 115 13.13 -15.25 11.75
N THR A 116 13.81 -14.69 12.73
CA THR A 116 15.26 -14.59 12.71
C THR A 116 15.79 -16.00 12.67
N SER A 117 16.31 -16.41 11.50
CA SER A 117 17.02 -17.67 11.34
C SER A 117 18.15 -17.69 12.36
N SER A 118 17.98 -18.44 13.44
CA SER A 118 19.04 -18.74 14.40
C SER A 118 20.18 -19.35 13.61
N ALA A 119 21.34 -18.71 13.58
CA ALA A 119 22.52 -19.26 12.91
C ALA A 119 22.84 -20.63 13.55
N PRO A 120 23.18 -21.66 12.75
CA PRO A 120 23.59 -22.94 13.31
C PRO A 120 24.84 -22.72 14.17
N THR A 121 24.73 -23.05 15.45
CA THR A 121 25.88 -23.18 16.35
C THR A 121 26.81 -24.21 15.73
N SER A 122 27.91 -23.75 15.15
CA SER A 122 29.00 -24.63 14.74
C SER A 122 29.64 -25.18 16.01
N THR A 123 29.16 -26.32 16.48
CA THR A 123 29.83 -27.09 17.52
C THR A 123 31.03 -27.76 16.87
N SER A 124 32.20 -27.14 17.00
CA SER A 124 33.49 -27.82 16.83
C SER A 124 33.89 -28.43 18.17
N ALA A 125 33.86 -29.76 18.27
CA ALA A 125 34.64 -30.55 19.22
C ALA A 125 34.77 -31.98 18.67
#